data_AF-A0A1J1JIM7-F1
#
_entry.id   AF-A0A1J1JIM7-F1
#
_cell.length_a   1.000
_cell.length_b   1.000
_cell.length_c   1.000
_cell.angle_alpha   90.00
_cell.angle_beta   90.00
_cell.angle_gamma   90.00
#
_symmetry.space_group_name_H-M   'P 1'
#
loop_
_entity.id
_entity.type
_entity.pdbx_description
1 polymer ?
#
loop_
_entity_poly.entity_id
_entity_poly.type
_entity_poly.pdbx_seq_one_letter_code
_entity_poly.pdbx_strand_id
1 'polypeptide(L)'
;MGDTYRKKSLLGIPWRVALSLQNDGWILRSDIIWHKPNAMPSSTKNRPTTDHEYIFLFARNPEYYYDADAIREPHVTFTDKSKMKGGRNHFGKTNGTPEIGKNSGNSNLHDGRWDQAFHPKGRNKRTVWEIPLSKFRDVHFFLVRLS
;
A
#
# COMPACT_ATOMS: atom_id res chain seq x y z
N MET A 1 -15.84 -1.68 7.57
CA MET A 1 -16.69 -2.73 8.17
C MET A 1 -15.75 -3.76 8.78
N GLY A 2 -15.81 -3.93 10.10
CA GLY A 2 -14.96 -4.92 10.80
C GLY A 2 -15.48 -6.35 10.63
N ASP A 3 -14.59 -7.33 10.72
CA ASP A 3 -14.98 -8.75 10.71
C ASP A 3 -15.57 -9.17 12.07
N THR A 4 -16.36 -10.24 12.06
CA THR A 4 -17.11 -10.73 13.22
C THR A 4 -16.67 -12.15 13.59
N TYR A 5 -16.76 -12.47 14.87
CA TYR A 5 -16.47 -13.81 15.38
C TYR A 5 -17.76 -14.52 15.80
N ARG A 6 -17.87 -15.82 15.49
CA ARG A 6 -18.94 -16.69 15.99
C ARG A 6 -18.33 -17.98 16.49
N LYS A 7 -18.68 -18.40 17.73
CA LYS A 7 -18.15 -19.64 18.36
C LYS A 7 -16.61 -19.75 18.25
N LYS A 8 -15.90 -18.64 18.55
CA LYS A 8 -14.42 -18.52 18.46
C LYS A 8 -13.82 -18.67 17.05
N SER A 9 -14.64 -18.63 16.00
CA SER A 9 -14.20 -18.64 14.60
C SER A 9 -14.38 -17.26 13.97
N LEU A 10 -13.37 -16.78 13.25
CA LEU A 10 -13.46 -15.58 12.42
C LEU A 10 -14.33 -15.88 11.22
N LEU A 11 -15.38 -15.09 10.99
CA LEU A 11 -16.34 -15.37 9.94
C LEU A 11 -15.84 -15.00 8.54
N GLY A 12 -14.89 -14.07 8.42
CA GLY A 12 -14.41 -13.61 7.12
C GLY A 12 -15.44 -12.77 6.39
N ILE A 13 -16.31 -12.04 7.10
CA ILE A 13 -17.44 -11.32 6.50
C ILE A 13 -17.00 -10.37 5.36
N PRO A 14 -15.95 -9.54 5.52
CA PRO A 14 -15.50 -8.66 4.43
C PRO A 14 -15.13 -9.43 3.16
N TRP A 15 -14.40 -10.55 3.30
CA TRP A 15 -14.03 -11.40 2.18
C TRP A 15 -15.20 -12.16 1.59
N ARG A 16 -16.18 -12.58 2.39
CA ARG A 16 -17.41 -13.20 1.87
C ARG A 16 -18.20 -12.22 0.99
N VAL A 17 -18.30 -10.96 1.41
CA VAL A 17 -18.90 -9.90 0.59
C VAL A 17 -18.09 -9.69 -0.69
N ALA A 18 -16.76 -9.62 -0.57
CA ALA A 18 -15.88 -9.43 -1.72
C ALA A 18 -16.03 -10.54 -2.77
N LEU A 19 -16.04 -11.79 -2.33
CA LEU A 19 -16.24 -12.97 -3.18
C LEU A 19 -17.65 -13.01 -3.79
N SER A 20 -18.68 -12.60 -3.03
CA SER A 20 -20.03 -12.47 -3.58
C SER A 20 -20.09 -11.45 -4.72
N LEU A 21 -19.46 -10.29 -4.54
CA LEU A 21 -19.40 -9.27 -5.60
C LEU A 21 -18.65 -9.78 -6.84
N GLN A 22 -17.59 -10.58 -6.65
CA GLN A 22 -16.92 -11.24 -7.78
C GLN A 22 -17.83 -12.22 -8.51
N ASN A 23 -18.61 -13.01 -7.79
CA ASN A 23 -19.61 -13.90 -8.39
C ASN A 23 -20.70 -13.12 -9.15
N ASP A 24 -21.02 -11.90 -8.70
CA ASP A 24 -21.94 -10.98 -9.37
C ASP A 24 -21.30 -10.21 -10.55
N GLY A 25 -20.06 -10.59 -10.94
CA GLY A 25 -19.38 -10.04 -12.11
C GLY A 25 -18.52 -8.80 -11.86
N TRP A 26 -18.34 -8.36 -10.61
CA TRP A 26 -17.38 -7.30 -10.31
C TRP A 26 -15.94 -7.83 -10.34
N ILE A 27 -15.02 -7.00 -10.82
CA ILE A 27 -13.60 -7.33 -10.87
C ILE A 27 -12.94 -6.80 -9.60
N LEU A 28 -12.48 -7.69 -8.72
CA LEU A 28 -11.63 -7.33 -7.60
C LEU A 28 -10.21 -7.04 -8.10
N ARG A 29 -9.76 -5.79 -7.95
CA ARG A 29 -8.46 -5.31 -8.45
C ARG A 29 -7.37 -5.30 -7.40
N SER A 30 -7.74 -5.06 -6.15
CA SER A 30 -6.82 -5.09 -5.01
C SER A 30 -7.61 -5.24 -3.72
N ASP A 31 -7.06 -5.99 -2.79
CA ASP A 31 -7.30 -5.81 -1.37
C ASP A 31 -6.24 -4.85 -0.82
N ILE A 32 -6.66 -3.93 0.05
CA ILE A 32 -5.81 -2.94 0.70
C ILE A 32 -6.04 -3.07 2.20
N ILE A 33 -4.95 -3.17 2.95
CA ILE A 33 -4.96 -3.17 4.41
C ILE A 33 -4.91 -1.73 4.88
N TRP A 34 -5.99 -1.27 5.50
CA TRP A 34 -5.97 -0.06 6.30
C TRP A 34 -5.49 -0.38 7.70
N HIS A 35 -4.22 -0.11 7.98
CA HIS A 35 -3.62 -0.23 9.31
C HIS A 35 -3.99 0.99 10.17
N LYS A 36 -4.49 0.72 11.38
CA LYS A 36 -4.88 1.74 12.37
C LYS A 36 -3.81 1.77 13.46
N PRO A 37 -2.83 2.69 13.40
CA PRO A 37 -1.69 2.68 14.31
C PRO A 37 -2.09 2.89 15.78
N ASN A 38 -3.25 3.52 16.02
CA ASN A 38 -3.85 3.71 17.34
C ASN A 38 -5.09 2.83 17.52
N ALA A 39 -5.00 1.53 17.18
CA ALA A 39 -6.09 0.59 17.38
C ALA A 39 -6.40 0.46 18.89
N MET A 40 -7.69 0.54 19.23
CA MET A 40 -8.13 0.38 20.62
C MET A 40 -7.79 -1.05 21.10
N PRO A 41 -7.16 -1.21 22.27
CA PRO A 41 -6.90 -2.53 22.85
C PRO A 41 -8.20 -3.32 22.99
N SER A 42 -8.19 -4.57 22.55
CA SER A 42 -9.32 -5.47 22.80
C SER A 42 -9.13 -6.23 24.11
N SER A 43 -10.20 -6.41 24.89
CA SER A 43 -10.18 -7.23 26.11
C SER A 43 -10.15 -8.75 25.83
N THR A 44 -9.95 -9.14 24.57
CA THR A 44 -10.01 -10.54 24.16
C THR A 44 -8.72 -11.26 24.54
N LYS A 45 -8.82 -12.37 25.28
CA LYS A 45 -7.67 -13.13 25.79
C LYS A 45 -7.19 -14.28 24.90
N ASN A 46 -7.99 -14.67 23.91
CA ASN A 46 -7.77 -15.90 23.13
C ASN A 46 -7.44 -15.67 21.66
N ARG A 47 -7.11 -14.44 21.27
CA ARG A 47 -6.66 -14.06 19.92
C ARG A 47 -5.99 -12.68 19.94
N PRO A 48 -5.24 -12.31 18.88
CA PRO A 48 -4.73 -10.95 18.72
C PRO A 48 -5.85 -9.91 18.62
N THR A 49 -5.52 -8.67 19.03
CA THR A 49 -6.35 -7.49 18.77
C THR A 49 -6.32 -7.19 17.27
N THR A 50 -7.48 -6.96 16.68
CA THR A 50 -7.58 -6.54 15.27
C THR A 50 -7.27 -5.06 15.17
N ASP A 51 -6.24 -4.71 14.42
CA ASP A 51 -5.71 -3.35 14.24
C ASP A 51 -5.87 -2.81 12.81
N HIS A 52 -6.52 -3.56 11.93
CA HIS A 52 -6.70 -3.16 10.54
C HIS A 52 -8.12 -3.44 10.04
N GLU A 53 -8.44 -2.80 8.91
CA GLU A 53 -9.62 -3.10 8.10
C GLU A 53 -9.22 -3.35 6.64
N TYR A 54 -10.05 -4.09 5.93
CA TYR A 54 -9.90 -4.25 4.48
C TYR A 54 -10.60 -3.11 3.75
N ILE A 55 -9.94 -2.57 2.73
CA ILE A 55 -10.50 -1.74 1.67
C ILE A 55 -10.37 -2.54 0.39
N PHE A 56 -11.49 -2.86 -0.26
CA PHE A 56 -11.47 -3.58 -1.53
C PHE A 56 -11.68 -2.61 -2.69
N LEU A 57 -10.77 -2.66 -3.67
CA LEU A 57 -10.90 -1.92 -4.92
C LEU A 57 -11.60 -2.81 -5.95
N PHE A 58 -12.85 -2.47 -6.26
CA PHE A 58 -13.64 -3.14 -7.30
C PHE A 58 -13.77 -2.28 -8.55
N ALA A 59 -13.88 -2.94 -9.70
CA ALA A 59 -14.18 -2.33 -10.99
C ALA A 59 -15.32 -3.10 -11.69
N ARG A 60 -16.15 -2.39 -12.45
CA ARG A 60 -17.20 -3.01 -13.28
C ARG A 60 -16.64 -3.57 -14.59
N ASN A 61 -15.62 -2.93 -15.15
CA ASN A 61 -15.03 -3.26 -16.45
C ASN A 61 -13.51 -3.42 -16.33
N PRO A 62 -12.86 -4.24 -17.17
CA PRO A 62 -11.39 -4.36 -17.20
C PRO A 62 -10.70 -3.03 -17.53
N GLU A 63 -11.34 -2.22 -18.38
CA GLU A 63 -10.95 -0.85 -18.71
C GLU A 63 -11.64 0.11 -17.73
N TYR A 64 -11.06 0.27 -16.55
CA TYR A 64 -11.52 1.23 -15.55
C TYR A 64 -10.51 2.35 -15.37
N TYR A 65 -11.00 3.54 -15.05
CA TYR A 65 -10.16 4.67 -14.73
C TYR A 65 -9.49 4.47 -13.36
N TYR A 66 -8.18 4.65 -13.31
CA TYR A 66 -7.37 4.61 -12.09
C TYR A 66 -6.29 5.69 -12.16
N ASP A 67 -6.47 6.77 -11.40
CA ASP A 67 -5.45 7.82 -11.29
C ASP A 67 -4.35 7.38 -10.32
N ALA A 68 -3.39 6.62 -10.86
CA ALA A 68 -2.23 6.19 -10.11
C ALA A 68 -1.38 7.37 -9.60
N ASP A 69 -1.36 8.48 -10.36
CA ASP A 69 -0.53 9.65 -10.10
C ASP A 69 -1.02 10.43 -8.88
N ALA A 70 -2.34 10.51 -8.68
CA ALA A 70 -2.96 11.21 -7.54
C ALA A 70 -2.61 10.59 -6.17
N ILE A 71 -2.20 9.32 -6.14
CA ILE A 71 -2.00 8.59 -4.87
C ILE A 71 -0.57 8.08 -4.68
N ARG A 72 0.37 8.46 -5.54
CA ARG A 72 1.76 7.96 -5.50
C ARG A 72 2.44 8.21 -4.15
N GLU A 73 3.36 7.31 -3.82
CA GLU A 73 4.24 7.45 -2.67
C GLU A 73 5.57 8.06 -3.09
N PRO A 74 6.11 9.03 -2.34
CA PRO A 74 7.45 9.56 -2.61
C PRO A 74 8.52 8.46 -2.64
N HIS A 75 9.56 8.66 -3.45
CA HIS A 75 10.71 7.75 -3.44
C HIS A 75 11.52 7.93 -2.16
N VAL A 76 11.71 6.86 -1.39
CA VAL A 76 12.63 6.86 -0.24
C VAL A 76 14.10 6.90 -0.71
N THR A 77 14.35 6.52 -1.96
CA THR A 77 15.67 6.41 -2.61
C THR A 77 16.55 7.65 -2.46
N PHE A 78 15.95 8.84 -2.36
CA PHE A 78 16.67 10.13 -2.29
C PHE A 78 16.59 10.81 -0.93
N THR A 79 16.15 10.09 0.10
CA THR A 79 16.12 10.58 1.48
C THR A 79 17.29 10.03 2.28
N ASP A 80 17.59 10.62 3.43
CA ASP A 80 18.66 10.15 4.33
C ASP A 80 18.41 8.71 4.85
N LYS A 81 17.17 8.24 4.75
CA LYS A 81 16.76 6.87 5.08
C LYS A 81 17.05 5.87 3.95
N SER A 82 17.56 6.33 2.80
CA SER A 82 17.89 5.48 1.67
C SER A 82 19.05 4.56 2.00
N LYS A 83 18.89 3.27 1.72
CA LYS A 83 19.99 2.28 1.79
C LYS A 83 20.90 2.32 0.56
N MET A 84 20.62 3.19 -0.42
CA MET A 84 21.48 3.37 -1.58
C MET A 84 22.71 4.19 -1.18
N LYS A 85 23.86 3.53 -1.04
CA LYS A 85 25.15 4.21 -0.92
C LYS A 85 25.36 5.12 -2.14
N GLY A 86 25.87 6.34 -1.92
CA GLY A 86 26.24 7.32 -2.97
C GLY A 86 25.12 8.24 -3.50
N GLY A 87 23.88 8.10 -3.06
CA GLY A 87 22.81 9.10 -3.31
C GLY A 87 22.57 9.44 -4.79
N ARG A 88 22.25 10.71 -5.09
CA ARG A 88 22.00 11.19 -6.47
C ARG A 88 23.27 11.22 -7.35
N ASN A 89 24.47 11.06 -6.78
CA ASN A 89 25.74 11.16 -7.51
C ASN A 89 26.01 10.00 -8.47
N HIS A 90 25.12 9.02 -8.46
CA HIS A 90 25.11 7.83 -9.27
C HIS A 90 24.32 7.98 -10.59
N PHE A 91 23.51 9.03 -10.73
CA PHE A 91 22.78 9.29 -11.97
C PHE A 91 23.72 9.60 -13.14
N GLY A 92 23.41 9.02 -14.30
CA GLY A 92 24.12 9.30 -15.56
C GLY A 92 25.57 8.81 -15.62
N LYS A 93 26.00 7.95 -14.67
CA LYS A 93 27.36 7.40 -14.62
C LYS A 93 27.35 5.89 -14.86
N THR A 94 28.17 5.44 -15.81
CA THR A 94 28.52 4.03 -16.00
C THR A 94 29.13 3.47 -14.72
N ASN A 95 28.68 2.30 -14.26
CA ASN A 95 29.06 1.71 -12.95
C ASN A 95 28.72 2.59 -11.74
N GLY A 96 27.79 3.54 -11.89
CA GLY A 96 27.28 4.34 -10.81
C GLY A 96 26.33 3.58 -9.89
N THR A 97 26.48 2.28 -9.67
CA THR A 97 25.71 1.60 -8.62
C THR A 97 26.66 1.01 -7.60
N PRO A 98 26.29 1.00 -6.30
CA PRO A 98 27.07 0.26 -5.32
C PRO A 98 27.07 -1.23 -5.72
N GLU A 99 28.21 -1.75 -6.15
CA GLU A 99 28.41 -3.15 -6.53
C GLU A 99 28.14 -4.11 -5.37
N ILE A 100 28.06 -3.58 -4.14
CA ILE A 100 27.78 -4.32 -2.91
C ILE A 100 26.37 -3.95 -2.42
N GLY A 101 25.42 -4.88 -2.58
CA GLY A 101 24.02 -4.71 -2.16
C GLY A 101 23.07 -5.66 -2.88
N LYS A 102 21.74 -5.46 -2.71
CA LYS A 102 20.67 -6.32 -3.27
C LYS A 102 20.76 -6.58 -4.80
N ASN A 103 21.53 -5.75 -5.50
CA ASN A 103 21.65 -5.73 -6.95
C ASN A 103 23.06 -6.10 -7.46
N SER A 104 23.93 -6.62 -6.59
CA SER A 104 25.30 -7.04 -6.96
C SER A 104 25.27 -8.10 -8.07
N GLY A 105 26.00 -7.86 -9.17
CA GLY A 105 26.17 -8.83 -10.27
C GLY A 105 25.09 -8.79 -11.36
N ASN A 106 24.18 -7.81 -11.36
CA ASN A 106 23.19 -7.65 -12.43
C ASN A 106 23.71 -6.68 -13.51
N SER A 107 24.15 -7.22 -14.64
CA SER A 107 24.72 -6.47 -15.78
C SER A 107 23.77 -5.39 -16.35
N ASN A 108 22.45 -5.58 -16.24
CA ASN A 108 21.43 -4.64 -16.74
C ASN A 108 21.28 -3.37 -15.89
N LEU A 109 22.02 -3.25 -14.77
CA LEU A 109 22.00 -2.09 -13.88
C LEU A 109 23.23 -1.19 -14.04
N HIS A 110 24.20 -1.59 -14.85
CA HIS A 110 25.47 -0.86 -15.06
C HIS A 110 25.37 0.24 -16.14
N ASP A 111 24.41 0.13 -17.05
CA ASP A 111 24.09 1.04 -18.16
C ASP A 111 22.75 1.77 -18.00
N GLY A 112 21.96 1.38 -16.99
CA GLY A 112 20.64 1.93 -16.73
C GLY A 112 20.65 3.43 -16.41
N ARG A 113 19.95 4.22 -17.22
CA ARG A 113 19.58 5.61 -16.95
C ARG A 113 18.66 5.68 -15.73
N TRP A 114 19.23 5.69 -14.52
CA TRP A 114 18.46 5.74 -13.27
C TRP A 114 17.56 6.99 -13.17
N ASP A 115 17.89 8.06 -13.88
CA ASP A 115 17.04 9.24 -14.09
C ASP A 115 15.69 8.91 -14.74
N GLN A 116 15.64 7.85 -15.55
CA GLN A 116 14.44 7.36 -16.22
C GLN A 116 13.76 6.21 -15.45
N ALA A 117 14.48 5.52 -14.55
CA ALA A 117 13.95 4.40 -13.77
C ALA A 117 12.95 4.81 -12.68
N PHE A 118 12.91 6.10 -12.32
CA PHE A 118 12.00 6.64 -11.31
C PHE A 118 10.99 7.59 -11.91
N HIS A 119 9.71 7.28 -11.75
CA HIS A 119 8.65 8.21 -12.13
C HIS A 119 8.75 9.49 -11.26
N PRO A 120 8.65 10.69 -11.86
CA PRO A 120 8.93 11.96 -11.18
C PRO A 120 8.01 12.22 -9.97
N LYS A 121 6.75 11.80 -10.06
CA LYS A 121 5.77 11.92 -8.97
C LYS A 121 5.89 10.84 -7.87
N GLY A 122 6.88 9.95 -7.93
CA GLY A 122 7.04 8.87 -6.96
C GLY A 122 6.66 7.48 -7.49
N ARG A 123 6.63 6.48 -6.61
CA ARG A 123 6.25 5.10 -6.93
C ARG A 123 4.74 4.90 -6.80
N ASN A 124 4.22 3.83 -7.40
CA ASN A 124 2.83 3.43 -7.18
C ASN A 124 2.57 3.14 -5.69
N LYS A 125 1.37 3.47 -5.20
CA LYS A 125 0.99 3.29 -3.79
C LYS A 125 0.97 1.80 -3.43
N ARG A 126 1.48 1.45 -2.26
CA ARG A 126 1.46 0.07 -1.75
C ARG A 126 0.09 -0.27 -1.19
N THR A 127 -0.15 -1.54 -0.90
CA THR A 127 -1.45 -2.02 -0.42
C THR A 127 -1.62 -1.97 1.10
N VAL A 128 -0.65 -1.46 1.85
CA VAL A 128 -0.78 -1.25 3.31
C VAL A 128 -0.78 0.25 3.58
N TRP A 129 -1.92 0.78 3.98
CA TRP A 129 -2.14 2.20 4.22
C TRP A 129 -2.26 2.45 5.72
N GLU A 130 -1.36 3.26 6.24
CA GLU A 130 -1.49 3.76 7.61
C GLU A 130 -2.28 5.07 7.57
N ILE A 131 -3.54 5.02 8.00
CA ILE A 131 -4.40 6.20 8.08
C ILE A 131 -4.87 6.31 9.53
N PRO A 132 -4.42 7.32 10.30
CA PRO A 132 -4.86 7.47 11.67
C PRO A 132 -6.35 7.81 11.70
N LEU A 133 -7.07 7.27 12.68
CA LEU A 133 -8.43 7.71 12.99
C LEU A 133 -8.34 9.15 13.52
N SER A 134 -8.64 10.14 12.68
CA SER A 134 -8.83 11.49 13.18
C SER A 134 -10.05 11.50 14.11
N LYS A 135 -9.94 12.17 15.27
CA LYS A 135 -11.09 12.41 16.17
C LYS A 135 -11.99 13.47 15.52
N PHE A 136 -12.78 13.12 14.53
CA PHE A 136 -13.85 14.00 14.05
C PHE A 136 -15.10 13.79 14.91
N ARG A 137 -15.61 14.89 15.48
CA ARG A 137 -16.67 14.87 16.50
C ARG A 137 -18.09 15.02 15.95
N ASP A 138 -18.27 15.06 14.63
CA ASP A 138 -19.59 15.24 14.01
C ASP A 138 -19.79 14.35 12.78
N VAL A 139 -20.87 13.57 12.83
CA VAL A 139 -21.65 12.86 11.79
C VAL A 139 -20.92 12.03 10.72
N HIS A 140 -21.34 10.76 10.61
CA HIS A 140 -20.79 9.70 9.75
C HIS A 140 -20.81 10.02 8.24
N PHE A 141 -19.74 10.61 7.71
CA PHE A 141 -19.29 10.39 6.34
C PHE A 141 -17.75 10.45 6.31
N PHE A 142 -17.10 9.33 5.97
CA PHE A 142 -15.64 9.25 5.82
C PHE A 142 -15.21 10.04 4.57
N LEU A 143 -14.79 11.29 4.75
CA LEU A 143 -14.12 12.08 3.72
C LEU A 143 -12.61 11.94 3.93
N VAL A 144 -11.97 11.11 3.12
CA VAL A 144 -10.51 10.97 3.12
C VAL A 144 -9.92 12.17 2.39
N ARG A 145 -9.37 13.13 3.13
CA ARG A 145 -8.53 14.19 2.57
C ARG A 145 -7.12 13.65 2.44
N LEU A 146 -6.71 13.35 1.21
CA LEU A 146 -5.29 13.13 0.88
C LEU A 146 -4.63 14.52 0.84
N SER A 147 -3.74 14.79 1.80
CA SER A 147 -2.85 15.97 1.81
C SER A 147 -1.51 15.62 1.18
#